data_AF-A0AAU3DPY4-F1
#
_entry.id   AF-A0AAU3DPY4-F1
#
_cell.length_a   1.000
_cell.length_b   1.000
_cell.length_c   1.000
_cell.angle_alpha   90.00
_cell.angle_beta   90.00
_cell.angle_gamma   90.00
#
_symmetry.space_group_name_H-M   'P 1'
#
loop_
_entity.id
_entity.type
_entity.pdbx_description
1 polymer ?
#
loop_
_entity_poly.entity_id
_entity_poly.type
_entity_poly.pdbx_seq_one_letter_code
_entity_poly.pdbx_strand_id
1 'polypeptide(L)'
;MTCDDVRAALSARLDGEDPQAPAAALDAHAGSCLGCRSWLARAERVTRLTRLRPVEVPDLTTSILAAVAADRAAARGVAATTARARRQVLRVAVAVAAVAQLAVALPVLLAGFGVGADPHTGREMASFDVALAVGFALAAWRPERARAFLPVAVVLAACLAATSALDIANSTTALVHEVGHLAAVAQAGLLWALGRSGGEPDRPLGAAVVAGRG
;
A
#
# COMPACT_ATOMS: atom_id res chain seq x y z
N MET A 1 -16.73 20.12 57.63
CA MET A 1 -17.96 19.77 56.90
C MET A 1 -18.84 18.96 57.82
N THR A 2 -20.13 19.29 57.92
CA THR A 2 -21.07 18.46 58.67
C THR A 2 -21.42 17.21 57.84
N CYS A 3 -21.96 16.17 58.47
CA CYS A 3 -22.43 14.99 57.74
C CYS A 3 -23.55 15.34 56.76
N ASP A 4 -24.36 16.37 57.05
CA ASP A 4 -25.47 16.78 56.19
C ASP A 4 -24.97 17.48 54.93
N ASP A 5 -23.97 18.37 55.05
CA ASP A 5 -23.31 19.01 53.88
C ASP A 5 -22.69 17.96 52.95
N VAL A 6 -22.05 16.94 53.53
CA VAL A 6 -21.39 15.88 52.76
C VAL A 6 -22.42 15.00 52.06
N ARG A 7 -23.55 14.68 52.71
CA ARG A 7 -24.63 13.91 52.08
C ARG A 7 -25.28 14.68 50.94
N ALA A 8 -25.53 15.98 51.11
CA ALA A 8 -26.07 16.83 50.05
C ALA A 8 -25.14 16.88 48.83
N ALA A 9 -23.84 17.12 49.05
CA ALA A 9 -22.84 17.15 47.99
C ALA A 9 -22.67 15.78 47.29
N LEU A 10 -22.69 14.68 48.05
CA LEU A 10 -22.66 13.33 47.48
C LEU A 10 -23.93 13.00 46.68
N SER A 11 -25.09 13.52 47.08
CA SER A 11 -26.34 13.39 46.32
C SER A 11 -26.23 14.09 44.97
N ALA A 12 -25.80 15.34 44.95
CA ALA A 12 -25.59 16.11 43.72
C ALA A 12 -24.64 15.37 42.75
N ARG A 13 -23.55 14.80 43.29
CA ARG A 13 -22.61 13.97 42.52
C ARG A 13 -23.27 12.74 41.88
N LEU A 14 -24.18 12.07 42.59
CA LEU A 14 -24.91 10.90 42.06
C LEU A 14 -25.88 11.27 40.94
N ASP A 15 -26.40 12.49 40.95
CA ASP A 15 -27.32 12.98 39.93
C ASP A 15 -26.62 13.62 38.72
N GLY A 16 -25.30 13.82 38.80
CA GLY A 16 -24.49 14.48 37.78
C GLY A 16 -24.48 16.01 37.91
N GLU A 17 -24.95 16.53 39.04
CA GLU A 17 -24.95 17.95 39.39
C GLU A 17 -23.65 18.35 40.11
N ASP A 18 -23.38 19.66 40.20
CA ASP A 18 -22.19 20.18 40.87
C ASP A 18 -22.29 20.02 42.41
N PRO A 19 -21.37 19.27 43.05
CA PRO A 19 -21.38 19.06 44.50
C PRO A 19 -21.09 20.30 45.34
N GLN A 20 -20.58 21.39 44.74
CA GLN A 20 -20.18 22.62 45.45
C GLN A 20 -19.19 22.35 46.61
N ALA A 21 -18.44 21.24 46.50
CA ALA A 21 -17.45 20.80 47.47
C ALA A 21 -16.32 20.02 46.76
N PRO A 22 -15.06 20.11 47.23
CA PRO A 22 -13.95 19.39 46.62
C PRO A 22 -14.13 17.87 46.74
N ALA A 23 -13.95 17.13 45.63
CA ALA A 23 -14.08 15.67 45.62
C ALA A 23 -13.19 14.99 46.67
N ALA A 24 -11.94 15.43 46.81
CA ALA A 24 -11.00 14.91 47.81
C ALA A 24 -11.51 15.08 49.26
N ALA A 25 -12.24 16.16 49.56
CA ALA A 25 -12.80 16.38 50.89
C ALA A 25 -14.00 15.47 51.18
N LEU A 26 -14.84 15.23 50.16
CA LEU A 26 -15.97 14.30 50.24
C LEU A 26 -15.48 12.86 50.42
N ASP A 27 -14.47 12.44 49.66
CA ASP A 27 -13.91 11.10 49.73
C ASP A 27 -13.16 10.87 51.05
N ALA A 28 -12.45 11.88 51.57
CA ALA A 28 -11.82 11.82 52.90
C ALA A 28 -12.86 11.69 54.03
N HIS A 29 -13.99 12.41 53.94
CA HIS A 29 -15.05 12.30 54.93
C HIS A 29 -15.78 10.95 54.83
N ALA A 30 -16.06 10.45 53.63
CA ALA A 30 -16.57 9.09 53.45
C ALA A 30 -15.56 8.05 53.97
N GLY A 31 -14.26 8.25 53.77
CA GLY A 31 -13.20 7.37 54.30
C GLY A 31 -13.15 7.29 55.83
N SER A 32 -13.57 8.33 56.54
CA SER A 32 -13.49 8.41 58.01
C SER A 32 -14.84 8.22 58.73
N CYS A 33 -15.98 8.57 58.10
CA CYS A 33 -17.31 8.51 58.72
C CYS A 33 -18.13 7.29 58.26
N LEU A 34 -18.38 6.33 59.16
CA LEU A 34 -19.24 5.16 58.93
C LEU A 34 -20.67 5.54 58.49
N GLY A 35 -21.22 6.63 59.05
CA GLY A 35 -22.56 7.12 58.74
C GLY A 35 -22.70 7.61 57.29
N CYS A 36 -21.70 8.32 56.77
CA CYS A 36 -21.70 8.81 55.40
C CYS A 36 -21.38 7.69 54.39
N ARG A 37 -20.53 6.72 54.73
CA ARG A 37 -20.32 5.51 53.89
C ARG A 37 -21.59 4.70 53.69
N SER A 38 -22.26 4.39 54.79
CA SER A 38 -23.49 3.59 54.76
C SER A 38 -24.63 4.31 54.07
N TRP A 39 -24.69 5.64 54.18
CA TRP A 39 -25.62 6.46 53.41
C TRP A 39 -25.31 6.41 51.91
N LEU A 40 -24.05 6.63 51.50
CA LEU A 40 -23.64 6.64 50.10
C LEU A 40 -23.92 5.30 49.41
N ALA A 41 -23.56 4.18 50.05
CA ALA A 41 -23.81 2.85 49.51
C ALA A 41 -25.31 2.54 49.32
N ARG A 42 -26.19 3.08 50.18
CA ARG A 42 -27.64 2.97 50.01
C ARG A 42 -28.15 3.84 48.88
N ALA A 43 -27.65 5.08 48.77
CA ALA A 43 -28.01 6.00 47.70
C ALA A 43 -27.62 5.43 46.32
N GLU A 44 -26.38 4.93 46.17
CA GLU A 44 -25.92 4.26 44.94
C GLU A 44 -26.78 3.04 44.56
N ARG A 45 -27.25 2.27 45.54
CA ARG A 45 -28.15 1.14 45.30
C ARG A 45 -29.50 1.61 44.74
N VAL A 46 -30.08 2.66 45.32
CA VAL A 46 -31.34 3.23 44.83
C VAL A 46 -31.16 3.78 43.42
N THR A 47 -30.11 4.58 43.19
CA THR A 47 -29.77 5.13 41.86
C THR A 47 -29.62 4.03 40.81
N ARG A 48 -28.98 2.92 41.17
CA ARG A 48 -28.85 1.76 40.27
C ARG A 48 -30.21 1.12 39.96
N LEU A 49 -31.06 0.93 40.97
CA LEU A 49 -32.38 0.32 40.77
C LEU A 49 -33.34 1.22 39.98
N THR A 50 -33.22 2.54 40.08
CA THR A 50 -34.09 3.49 39.37
C THR A 50 -33.62 3.80 37.95
N ARG A 51 -32.30 3.83 37.71
CA ARG A 51 -31.72 4.18 36.39
C ARG A 51 -31.52 3.00 35.46
N LEU A 52 -31.39 1.78 35.98
CA LEU A 52 -31.31 0.58 35.14
C LEU A 52 -32.70 0.11 34.74
N ARG A 53 -33.17 0.60 33.59
CA ARG A 53 -34.32 0.04 32.89
C ARG A 53 -33.83 -0.98 31.85
N PRO A 54 -34.35 -2.22 31.82
CA PRO A 54 -34.11 -3.09 30.70
C PRO A 54 -34.69 -2.43 29.45
N VAL A 55 -33.83 -2.16 28.48
CA VAL A 55 -34.22 -1.72 27.15
C VAL A 55 -33.96 -2.90 26.23
N GLU A 56 -34.97 -3.31 25.48
CA GLU A 56 -34.82 -4.30 24.42
C GLU A 56 -34.02 -3.63 23.29
N VAL A 57 -32.75 -3.99 23.16
CA VAL A 57 -31.90 -3.53 22.06
C VAL A 57 -31.86 -4.64 21.01
N PRO A 58 -32.27 -4.38 19.76
CA PRO A 58 -32.21 -5.39 18.71
C PRO A 58 -30.76 -5.83 18.48
N ASP A 59 -30.53 -7.13 18.30
CA ASP A 59 -29.21 -7.64 17.93
C ASP A 59 -28.84 -7.21 16.50
N LEU A 60 -27.86 -6.31 16.39
CA LEU A 60 -27.34 -5.80 15.13
C LEU A 60 -26.05 -6.51 14.70
N THR A 61 -25.62 -7.56 15.40
CA THR A 61 -24.33 -8.22 15.13
C THR A 61 -24.24 -8.67 13.68
N THR A 62 -25.28 -9.34 13.17
CA THR A 62 -25.31 -9.85 11.79
C THR A 62 -25.29 -8.72 10.76
N SER A 63 -26.06 -7.65 10.97
CA SER A 63 -26.12 -6.52 10.03
C SER A 63 -24.82 -5.74 9.99
N ILE A 64 -24.19 -5.52 11.14
CA ILE A 64 -22.88 -4.86 11.24
C ILE A 64 -21.80 -5.72 10.55
N LEU A 65 -21.75 -7.03 10.82
CA LEU A 65 -20.77 -7.91 10.18
C LEU A 65 -20.96 -7.97 8.66
N ALA A 66 -22.20 -8.00 8.17
CA ALA A 66 -22.50 -7.96 6.75
C ALA A 66 -22.06 -6.64 6.10
N ALA A 67 -22.32 -5.50 6.73
CA ALA A 67 -21.88 -4.20 6.24
C ALA A 67 -20.35 -4.10 6.17
N VAL A 68 -19.65 -4.54 7.21
CA VAL A 68 -18.17 -4.55 7.23
C VAL A 68 -17.60 -5.49 6.15
N ALA A 69 -18.23 -6.64 5.89
CA ALA A 69 -17.82 -7.53 4.82
C ALA A 69 -18.02 -6.91 3.43
N ALA A 70 -19.13 -6.20 3.22
CA ALA A 70 -19.42 -5.46 2.00
C ALA A 70 -18.40 -4.33 1.74
N ASP A 71 -18.07 -3.54 2.76
CA ASP A 71 -17.06 -2.48 2.66
C ASP A 71 -15.68 -3.03 2.28
N ARG A 72 -15.27 -4.16 2.88
CA ARG A 72 -14.01 -4.83 2.52
C ARG A 72 -14.04 -5.39 1.11
N ALA A 73 -15.18 -5.88 0.63
CA ALA A 73 -15.32 -6.33 -0.74
C ALA A 73 -15.21 -5.17 -1.73
N ALA A 74 -15.88 -4.04 -1.46
CA ALA A 74 -15.80 -2.83 -2.26
C ALA A 74 -14.36 -2.28 -2.32
N ALA A 75 -13.69 -2.16 -1.17
CA ALA A 75 -12.30 -1.71 -1.09
C ALA A 75 -11.35 -2.62 -1.90
N ARG A 76 -11.50 -3.95 -1.80
CA ARG A 76 -10.74 -4.91 -2.63
C ARG A 76 -11.04 -4.76 -4.11
N GLY A 77 -12.29 -4.48 -4.48
CA GLY A 77 -12.70 -4.20 -5.86
C GLY A 77 -11.97 -2.99 -6.45
N VAL A 78 -11.94 -1.87 -5.71
CA VAL A 78 -11.21 -0.65 -6.12
C VAL A 78 -9.71 -0.91 -6.21
N ALA A 79 -9.10 -1.58 -5.22
CA ALA A 79 -7.69 -1.91 -5.28
C ALA A 79 -7.35 -2.78 -6.51
N ALA A 80 -8.20 -3.75 -6.84
CA ALA A 80 -8.02 -4.62 -8.00
C ALA A 80 -8.20 -3.89 -9.34
N THR A 81 -9.10 -2.90 -9.43
CA THR A 81 -9.23 -2.07 -10.66
C THR A 81 -8.01 -1.16 -10.83
N THR A 82 -7.56 -0.49 -9.77
CA THR A 82 -6.35 0.34 -9.79
C THR A 82 -5.10 -0.47 -10.15
N ALA A 83 -4.93 -1.66 -9.58
CA ALA A 83 -3.83 -2.56 -9.91
C ALA A 83 -3.86 -2.98 -11.39
N ARG A 84 -5.03 -3.33 -11.93
CA ARG A 84 -5.21 -3.66 -13.36
C ARG A 84 -4.89 -2.47 -14.26
N ALA A 85 -5.37 -1.28 -13.93
CA ALA A 85 -5.09 -0.06 -14.69
C ALA A 85 -3.59 0.24 -14.71
N ARG A 86 -2.92 0.22 -13.54
CA ARG A 86 -1.47 0.40 -13.43
C ARG A 86 -0.70 -0.62 -14.27
N ARG A 87 -1.09 -1.90 -14.21
CA ARG A 87 -0.48 -2.96 -15.03
C ARG A 87 -0.66 -2.72 -16.53
N GLN A 88 -1.83 -2.23 -16.94
CA GLN A 88 -2.08 -1.89 -18.34
C GLN A 88 -1.20 -0.71 -18.80
N VAL A 89 -1.10 0.35 -18.00
CA VAL A 89 -0.20 1.48 -18.27
C VAL A 89 1.24 1.02 -18.42
N LEU A 90 1.73 0.16 -17.51
CA LEU A 90 3.09 -0.38 -17.58
C LEU A 90 3.31 -1.22 -18.85
N ARG A 91 2.34 -2.05 -19.25
CA ARG A 91 2.44 -2.82 -20.51
C ARG A 91 2.52 -1.92 -21.73
N VAL A 92 1.67 -0.89 -21.79
CA VAL A 92 1.70 0.09 -22.87
C VAL A 92 3.03 0.84 -22.89
N ALA A 93 3.53 1.28 -21.74
CA ALA A 93 4.81 1.97 -21.64
C ALA A 93 5.98 1.11 -22.13
N VAL A 94 6.07 -0.16 -21.71
CA VAL A 94 7.10 -1.10 -22.20
C VAL A 94 6.97 -1.32 -23.70
N ALA A 95 5.74 -1.50 -24.21
CA ALA A 95 5.51 -1.71 -25.64
C ALA A 95 5.93 -0.48 -26.48
N VAL A 96 5.56 0.72 -26.04
CA VAL A 96 5.93 1.97 -26.72
C VAL A 96 7.45 2.15 -26.72
N ALA A 97 8.12 1.90 -25.59
CA ALA A 97 9.57 2.00 -25.48
C ALA A 97 10.27 0.99 -26.42
N ALA A 98 9.79 -0.26 -26.44
CA ALA A 98 10.29 -1.29 -27.36
C ALA A 98 10.10 -0.91 -28.84
N VAL A 99 8.94 -0.35 -29.20
CA VAL A 99 8.66 0.11 -30.57
C VAL A 99 9.57 1.29 -30.95
N ALA A 100 9.78 2.24 -30.03
CA ALA A 100 10.70 3.35 -30.26
C ALA A 100 12.14 2.86 -30.46
N GLN A 101 12.61 1.93 -29.62
CA GLN A 101 13.93 1.30 -29.78
C GLN A 101 14.06 0.59 -31.14
N LEU A 102 13.03 -0.16 -31.54
CA LEU A 102 12.99 -0.82 -32.85
C LEU A 102 13.05 0.18 -34.01
N ALA A 103 12.31 1.28 -33.91
CA ALA A 103 12.28 2.33 -34.93
C ALA A 103 13.64 3.03 -35.09
N VAL A 104 14.42 3.15 -34.02
CA VAL A 104 15.79 3.70 -34.05
C VAL A 104 16.79 2.68 -34.60
N ALA A 105 16.68 1.41 -34.23
CA ALA A 105 17.63 0.37 -34.64
C ALA A 105 17.46 -0.05 -36.11
N LEU A 106 16.23 -0.04 -36.64
CA LEU A 106 15.91 -0.58 -37.96
C LEU A 106 16.63 0.14 -39.13
N PRO A 107 16.73 1.49 -39.17
CA PRO A 107 17.48 2.19 -40.21
C PRO A 107 18.99 1.87 -40.18
N VAL A 108 19.57 1.70 -38.99
CA VAL A 108 20.98 1.32 -38.83
C VAL A 108 21.19 -0.11 -39.35
N LEU A 109 20.29 -1.03 -39.03
CA LEU A 109 20.35 -2.41 -39.48
C LEU A 109 20.21 -2.55 -41.01
N LEU A 110 19.19 -1.91 -41.59
CA LEU A 110 18.83 -2.11 -42.99
C LEU A 110 19.63 -1.25 -43.95
N ALA A 111 19.87 0.01 -43.59
CA ALA A 111 20.47 1.00 -44.49
C ALA A 111 21.88 1.43 -44.06
N GLY A 112 22.38 0.95 -42.90
CA GLY A 112 23.73 1.23 -42.45
C GLY A 112 23.95 2.70 -42.06
N PHE A 113 22.90 3.44 -41.69
CA PHE A 113 22.95 4.86 -41.31
C PHE A 113 23.62 5.12 -39.94
N GLY A 114 24.62 4.33 -39.54
CA GLY A 114 25.37 4.54 -38.32
C GLY A 114 26.25 5.79 -38.40
N VAL A 115 26.18 6.66 -37.38
CA VAL A 115 27.05 7.83 -37.27
C VAL A 115 28.34 7.41 -36.57
N GLY A 116 29.49 7.53 -37.25
CA GLY A 116 30.81 7.34 -36.64
C GLY A 116 31.28 5.90 -36.43
N ALA A 117 30.50 4.88 -36.81
CA ALA A 117 30.88 3.47 -36.75
C ALA A 117 31.00 2.84 -38.15
N ASP A 118 31.86 1.84 -38.29
CA ASP A 118 31.92 1.02 -39.51
C ASP A 118 30.56 0.34 -39.78
N PRO A 119 30.07 0.29 -41.04
CA PRO A 119 28.76 -0.26 -41.37
C PRO A 119 28.57 -1.73 -40.97
N HIS A 120 29.62 -2.53 -40.83
CA HIS A 120 29.52 -3.89 -40.33
C HIS A 120 29.22 -3.87 -38.82
N THR A 121 30.04 -3.15 -38.04
CA THR A 121 29.88 -3.02 -36.59
C THR A 121 28.53 -2.39 -36.22
N GLY A 122 28.10 -1.38 -36.97
CA GLY A 122 26.79 -0.74 -36.78
C GLY A 122 25.63 -1.70 -36.99
N ARG A 123 25.70 -2.60 -37.98
CA ARG A 123 24.68 -3.63 -38.22
C ARG A 123 24.66 -4.69 -37.12
N GLU A 124 25.82 -5.11 -36.65
CA GLU A 124 25.92 -6.07 -35.54
C GLU A 124 25.26 -5.51 -34.28
N MET A 125 25.62 -4.29 -33.87
CA MET A 125 25.01 -3.62 -32.72
C MET A 125 23.49 -3.44 -32.89
N ALA A 126 23.06 -2.96 -34.07
CA ALA A 126 21.64 -2.77 -34.36
C ALA A 126 20.86 -4.10 -34.31
N SER A 127 21.48 -5.22 -34.70
CA SER A 127 20.83 -6.54 -34.62
C SER A 127 20.53 -6.97 -33.18
N PHE A 128 21.45 -6.68 -32.24
CA PHE A 128 21.22 -6.92 -30.81
C PHE A 128 20.11 -6.02 -30.26
N ASP A 129 20.09 -4.75 -30.64
CA ASP A 129 19.03 -3.82 -30.24
C ASP A 129 17.66 -4.23 -30.76
N VAL A 130 17.57 -4.67 -32.02
CA VAL A 130 16.34 -5.23 -32.58
C VAL A 130 15.90 -6.47 -31.80
N ALA A 131 16.82 -7.38 -31.47
CA ALA A 131 16.50 -8.58 -30.70
C ALA A 131 15.96 -8.25 -29.30
N LEU A 132 16.58 -7.28 -28.61
CA LEU A 132 16.12 -6.79 -27.31
C LEU A 132 14.75 -6.12 -27.41
N ALA A 133 14.55 -5.23 -28.38
CA ALA A 133 13.28 -4.55 -28.62
C ALA A 133 12.14 -5.56 -28.85
N VAL A 134 12.38 -6.58 -29.68
CA VAL A 134 11.42 -7.67 -29.90
C VAL A 134 11.16 -8.45 -28.61
N GLY A 135 12.19 -8.81 -27.85
CA GLY A 135 12.06 -9.50 -26.56
C GLY A 135 11.20 -8.72 -25.56
N PHE A 136 11.39 -7.40 -25.49
CA PHE A 136 10.62 -6.53 -24.61
C PHE A 136 9.18 -6.29 -25.09
N ALA A 137 8.95 -6.19 -26.40
CA ALA A 137 7.60 -6.17 -26.95
C ALA A 137 6.83 -7.47 -26.64
N LEU A 138 7.51 -8.63 -26.77
CA LEU A 138 6.95 -9.92 -26.37
C LEU A 138 6.66 -9.97 -24.86
N ALA A 139 7.52 -9.40 -24.02
CA ALA A 139 7.28 -9.27 -22.58
C ALA A 139 6.09 -8.36 -22.25
N ALA A 140 5.87 -7.30 -23.02
CA ALA A 140 4.69 -6.44 -22.87
C ALA A 140 3.39 -7.19 -23.22
N TRP A 141 3.40 -7.96 -24.32
CA TRP A 141 2.27 -8.81 -24.71
C TRP A 141 2.02 -9.97 -23.74
N ARG A 142 3.07 -10.63 -23.26
CA ARG A 142 3.03 -11.78 -22.33
C ARG A 142 3.84 -11.45 -21.06
N PRO A 143 3.28 -10.68 -20.10
CA PRO A 143 3.97 -10.19 -18.91
C PRO A 143 4.41 -11.30 -17.96
N GLU A 144 3.86 -12.51 -18.11
CA GLU A 144 4.37 -13.71 -17.44
C GLU A 144 5.85 -13.93 -17.78
N ARG A 145 6.27 -13.53 -18.99
CA ARG A 145 7.66 -13.59 -19.47
C ARG A 145 8.52 -12.41 -19.03
N ALA A 146 7.95 -11.33 -18.50
CA ALA A 146 8.74 -10.16 -18.06
C ALA A 146 9.80 -10.54 -17.01
N ARG A 147 9.51 -11.56 -16.18
CA ARG A 147 10.48 -12.11 -15.21
C ARG A 147 11.69 -12.77 -15.87
N ALA A 148 11.53 -13.36 -17.06
CA ALA A 148 12.63 -13.99 -17.79
C ALA A 148 13.57 -12.96 -18.44
N PHE A 149 13.02 -11.84 -18.91
CA PHE A 149 13.81 -10.77 -19.56
C PHE A 149 14.40 -9.75 -18.57
N LEU A 150 13.92 -9.73 -17.32
CA LEU A 150 14.35 -8.77 -16.32
C LEU A 150 15.86 -8.84 -15.99
N PRO A 151 16.47 -10.02 -15.72
CA PRO A 151 17.90 -10.08 -15.42
C PRO A 151 18.75 -9.57 -16.58
N VAL A 152 18.38 -9.91 -17.82
CA VAL A 152 19.05 -9.43 -19.03
C VAL A 152 18.97 -7.91 -19.12
N ALA A 153 17.79 -7.32 -18.92
CA ALA A 153 17.61 -5.88 -18.95
C ALA A 153 18.41 -5.15 -17.85
N VAL A 154 18.48 -5.72 -16.64
CA VAL A 154 19.24 -5.14 -15.51
C VAL A 154 20.74 -5.20 -15.78
N VAL A 155 21.26 -6.33 -16.24
CA VAL A 155 22.68 -6.47 -16.58
C VAL A 155 23.05 -5.51 -17.71
N LEU A 156 22.24 -5.45 -18.76
CA LEU A 156 22.43 -4.50 -19.86
C LEU A 156 22.47 -3.05 -19.35
N ALA A 157 21.48 -2.64 -18.55
CA ALA A 157 21.41 -1.30 -17.99
C ALA A 157 22.64 -0.98 -17.11
N ALA A 158 23.11 -1.94 -16.31
CA ALA A 158 24.30 -1.78 -15.48
C ALA A 158 25.58 -1.64 -16.31
N CYS A 159 25.75 -2.49 -17.33
CA CYS A 159 26.88 -2.39 -18.25
C CYS A 159 26.90 -1.05 -18.98
N LEU A 160 25.77 -0.62 -19.54
CA LEU A 160 25.66 0.67 -20.23
C LEU A 160 25.93 1.85 -19.29
N ALA A 161 25.39 1.82 -18.07
CA ALA A 161 25.66 2.86 -17.08
C ALA A 161 27.15 2.92 -16.72
N ALA A 162 27.82 1.78 -16.58
CA ALA A 162 29.24 1.71 -16.28
C ALA A 162 30.10 2.23 -17.45
N THR A 163 29.82 1.82 -18.70
CA THR A 163 30.56 2.28 -19.87
C THR A 163 30.32 3.76 -20.13
N SER A 164 29.08 4.25 -20.01
CA SER A 164 28.81 5.69 -20.11
C SER A 164 29.54 6.50 -19.04
N ALA A 165 29.61 6.02 -17.79
CA ALA A 165 30.37 6.70 -16.74
C ALA A 165 31.88 6.78 -17.07
N LEU A 166 32.44 5.72 -17.67
CA LEU A 166 33.83 5.72 -18.13
C LEU A 166 34.04 6.69 -19.30
N ASP A 167 33.12 6.73 -20.26
CA ASP A 167 33.20 7.64 -21.41
C ASP A 167 33.15 9.11 -20.99
N ILE A 168 32.26 9.46 -20.06
CA ILE A 168 32.17 10.79 -19.45
C ILE A 168 33.49 11.13 -18.74
N ALA A 169 34.01 10.20 -17.93
CA ALA A 169 35.26 10.42 -17.18
C ALA A 169 36.46 10.63 -18.10
N ASN A 170 36.47 9.94 -19.26
CA ASN A 170 37.51 10.07 -20.28
C ASN A 170 37.25 11.21 -21.28
N SER A 171 36.15 11.96 -21.12
CA SER A 171 35.71 13.03 -22.04
C SER A 171 35.58 12.58 -23.50
N THR A 172 35.21 11.31 -23.73
CA THR A 172 35.10 10.72 -25.08
C THR A 172 33.77 11.04 -25.77
N THR A 173 32.72 11.41 -25.01
CA THR A 173 31.37 11.67 -25.53
C THR A 173 30.76 12.98 -24.99
N ALA A 174 29.88 13.60 -25.77
CA ALA A 174 29.05 14.72 -25.32
C ALA A 174 27.76 14.19 -24.65
N LEU A 175 27.32 14.80 -23.54
CA LEU A 175 26.10 14.47 -22.77
C LEU A 175 24.84 14.18 -23.61
N VAL A 176 24.73 14.79 -24.80
CA VAL A 176 23.62 14.59 -25.75
C VAL A 176 23.59 13.17 -26.34
N HIS A 177 24.72 12.48 -26.46
CA HIS A 177 24.79 11.10 -26.96
C HIS A 177 24.36 10.05 -25.91
N GLU A 178 24.33 10.40 -24.63
CA GLU A 178 23.95 9.48 -23.54
C GLU A 178 22.43 9.35 -23.34
N VAL A 179 21.64 10.19 -24.00
CA VAL A 179 20.18 10.14 -23.93
C VAL A 179 19.63 8.79 -24.40
N GLY A 180 20.30 8.14 -25.37
CA GLY A 180 19.97 6.78 -25.81
C GLY A 180 20.19 5.72 -24.71
N HIS A 181 21.22 5.88 -23.87
CA HIS A 181 21.51 4.95 -22.76
C HIS A 181 20.50 5.06 -21.62
N LEU A 182 19.93 6.25 -21.40
CA LEU A 182 18.84 6.46 -20.43
C LEU A 182 17.58 5.66 -20.80
N ALA A 183 17.34 5.43 -22.10
CA ALA A 183 16.20 4.62 -22.55
C ALA A 183 16.32 3.17 -22.05
N ALA A 184 17.51 2.57 -22.09
CA ALA A 184 17.72 1.20 -21.60
C ALA A 184 17.50 1.07 -20.09
N VAL A 185 17.95 2.05 -19.30
CA VAL A 185 17.72 2.12 -17.85
C VAL A 185 16.24 2.27 -17.55
N ALA A 186 15.55 3.18 -18.26
CA ALA A 186 14.11 3.37 -18.12
C ALA A 186 13.35 2.07 -18.45
N GLN A 187 13.76 1.36 -19.50
CA GLN A 187 13.14 0.11 -19.93
C GLN A 187 13.33 -1.03 -18.92
N ALA A 188 14.51 -1.14 -18.32
CA ALA A 188 14.76 -2.06 -17.20
C ALA A 188 13.86 -1.75 -16.00
N GLY A 189 13.72 -0.45 -15.65
CA GLY A 189 12.82 0.00 -14.59
C GLY A 189 11.35 -0.32 -14.87
N LEU A 190 10.89 -0.13 -16.10
CA LEU A 190 9.52 -0.44 -16.53
C LEU A 190 9.24 -1.95 -16.47
N LEU A 191 10.17 -2.80 -16.91
CA LEU A 191 10.06 -4.26 -16.82
C LEU A 191 10.05 -4.75 -15.38
N TRP A 192 10.88 -4.16 -14.53
CA TRP A 192 10.90 -4.45 -13.10
C TRP A 192 9.56 -4.11 -12.43
N ALA A 193 9.04 -2.91 -12.70
CA ALA A 193 7.74 -2.48 -12.18
C ALA A 193 6.60 -3.38 -12.69
N LEU A 194 6.64 -3.78 -13.95
CA LEU A 194 5.68 -4.71 -14.54
C LEU A 194 5.76 -6.10 -13.89
N GLY A 195 6.97 -6.63 -13.69
CA GLY A 195 7.21 -7.92 -13.04
C GLY A 195 6.71 -7.97 -11.58
N ARG A 196 6.78 -6.85 -10.85
CA ARG A 196 6.24 -6.74 -9.48
C ARG A 196 4.73 -6.57 -9.43
N SER A 197 4.13 -5.94 -10.43
CA SER A 197 2.67 -5.76 -10.49
C SER A 197 1.88 -7.05 -10.73
N GLY A 198 2.54 -8.15 -11.11
CA GLY A 198 1.95 -9.47 -11.33
C GLY A 198 2.10 -10.45 -10.17
N GLY A 199 2.64 -10.03 -9.01
CA GLY A 199 2.60 -10.86 -7.80
C GLY A 199 1.20 -10.81 -7.20
N GLU A 200 0.48 -11.93 -7.20
CA GLU A 200 -0.71 -12.07 -6.35
C GLU A 200 -0.29 -11.76 -4.91
N PRO A 201 -1.00 -10.88 -4.18
CA PRO A 201 -0.86 -10.83 -2.73
C PRO A 201 -1.24 -12.22 -2.22
N ASP A 202 -0.38 -12.82 -1.39
CA ASP A 202 -0.60 -14.10 -0.73
C ASP A 202 -2.10 -14.29 -0.44
N ARG A 203 -2.72 -15.27 -1.10
CA ARG A 203 -4.03 -15.74 -0.66
C ARG A 203 -3.80 -16.25 0.76
N PRO A 204 -4.38 -15.64 1.81
CA PRO A 204 -4.35 -16.28 3.11
C PRO A 204 -5.01 -17.64 2.90
N LEU A 205 -4.24 -18.72 3.13
CA LEU A 205 -4.71 -20.09 3.10
C LEU A 205 -5.99 -20.12 3.93
N GLY A 206 -7.11 -20.40 3.26
CA GLY A 206 -8.44 -20.29 3.84
C GLY A 206 -8.46 -21.00 5.18
N ALA A 207 -8.93 -20.29 6.22
CA ALA A 207 -9.24 -20.86 7.51
C ALA A 207 -10.05 -22.13 7.26
N ALA A 208 -9.43 -23.27 7.53
CA ALA A 208 -10.09 -24.55 7.54
C ALA A 208 -11.25 -24.42 8.54
N VAL A 209 -12.47 -24.31 8.01
CA VAL A 209 -13.69 -24.46 8.78
C VAL A 209 -13.63 -25.87 9.33
N VAL A 210 -13.21 -25.99 10.59
CA VAL A 210 -13.38 -27.21 11.37
C VAL A 210 -14.88 -27.37 11.54
N ALA A 211 -15.50 -28.10 10.62
CA ALA A 211 -16.83 -28.64 10.81
C ALA A 211 -16.71 -29.65 11.96
N GLY A 212 -17.12 -29.21 13.16
CA GLY A 212 -17.27 -30.09 14.31
C GLY A 212 -18.23 -31.23 13.99
N ARG A 213 -17.75 -32.46 14.13
CA ARG A 213 -18.58 -33.64 14.35
C ARG A 213 -18.07 -34.28 15.64
N GLY A 214 -18.96 -34.43 16.61
CA GLY A 214 -18.71 -35.07 17.91
C GLY A 214 -19.42 -34.33 19.01
#